data_AF-A8WY62-F1
#
_entry.id   AF-A8WY62-F1
#
_cell.length_a   1.000
_cell.length_b   1.000
_cell.length_c   1.000
_cell.angle_alpha   90.00
_cell.angle_beta   90.00
_cell.angle_gamma   90.00
#
_symmetry.space_group_name_H-M   'P 1'
#
loop_
_entity.id
_entity.type
_entity.pdbx_description
1 polymer ?
#
loop_
_entity_poly.entity_id
_entity_poly.type
_entity_poly.pdbx_seq_one_letter_code
_entity_poly.pdbx_strand_id
1 'polypeptide(L)'
;MFNLFYILFCALTISAFAAPLTEMEANAELLASGMTQGSIDGLDALSKKFATGFPLVKSDKEATDKFIAEFRRDSEKYIKSMPANDKTIYSNYLKKHGLD
;
A
#
# COMPACT_ATOMS: atom_id res chain seq x y z
N MET A 1 -3.19 6.13 -20.14
CA MET A 1 -4.29 5.68 -19.29
C MET A 1 -3.73 5.51 -17.89
N PHE A 2 -3.87 6.56 -17.08
CA PHE A 2 -3.24 6.69 -15.77
C PHE A 2 -4.22 6.17 -14.71
N ASN A 3 -3.95 5.00 -14.12
CA ASN A 3 -4.62 4.59 -12.89
C ASN A 3 -3.73 5.03 -11.72
N LEU A 4 -4.03 6.22 -11.20
CA LEU A 4 -3.44 6.85 -10.02
C LEU A 4 -3.84 6.13 -8.70
N PHE A 5 -4.32 4.87 -8.78
CA PHE A 5 -4.94 4.15 -7.66
C PHE A 5 -3.97 3.17 -6.96
N TYR A 6 -2.80 2.88 -7.53
CA TYR A 6 -1.80 2.00 -6.92
C TYR A 6 -0.92 2.66 -5.84
N ILE A 7 -1.18 3.92 -5.49
CA ILE A 7 -0.47 4.64 -4.41
C ILE A 7 -1.49 5.12 -3.39
N LEU A 8 -2.38 4.24 -2.94
CA LEU A 8 -3.29 4.58 -1.85
C LEU A 8 -2.65 4.28 -0.50
N PHE A 9 -1.79 5.18 -0.03
CA PHE A 9 -1.65 5.42 1.41
C PHE A 9 -1.43 6.90 1.79
N CYS A 10 -1.60 7.87 0.88
CA CYS A 10 -1.39 9.29 1.21
C CYS A 10 -2.39 10.31 0.62
N ALA A 11 -3.55 9.88 0.09
CA ALA A 11 -4.56 10.83 -0.37
C ALA A 11 -5.99 10.35 -0.09
N LEU A 12 -6.42 10.47 1.17
CA LEU A 12 -7.83 10.33 1.54
C LEU A 12 -8.40 11.69 1.95
N THR A 13 -8.85 12.45 0.94
CA THR A 13 -9.94 13.40 1.11
C THR A 13 -10.89 13.22 -0.08
N ILE A 14 -12.06 12.59 0.17
CA ILE A 14 -13.40 12.96 -0.32
C ILE A 14 -14.40 11.86 0.07
N SER A 15 -15.26 12.25 1.03
CA SER A 15 -16.71 12.06 1.15
C SER A 15 -17.41 10.70 0.93
N ALA A 16 -18.18 10.36 1.97
CA ALA A 16 -19.30 9.42 2.07
C ALA A 16 -18.94 7.93 2.34
N PHE A 17 -19.01 7.57 3.63
CA PHE A 17 -19.09 6.20 4.16
C PHE A 17 -17.96 5.23 3.81
N ALA A 18 -16.72 5.62 4.11
CA ALA A 18 -15.71 4.68 4.59
C ALA A 18 -14.78 5.48 5.50
N ALA A 19 -14.78 5.19 6.81
CA ALA A 19 -13.77 5.76 7.69
C ALA A 19 -12.38 5.43 7.10
N PRO A 20 -11.38 6.32 7.19
CA PRO A 20 -10.02 5.97 6.83
C PRO A 20 -9.64 4.78 7.70
N LEU A 21 -9.57 3.59 7.10
CA LEU A 21 -9.14 2.37 7.79
C LEU A 21 -7.76 2.69 8.36
N THR A 22 -7.62 2.66 9.69
CA THR A 22 -6.31 2.87 10.31
C THR A 22 -5.39 1.72 9.89
N GLU A 23 -4.08 1.95 9.78
CA GLU A 23 -3.11 0.90 9.41
C GLU A 23 -3.24 -0.34 10.31
N MET A 24 -3.60 -0.13 11.58
CA MET A 24 -3.88 -1.18 12.55
C MET A 24 -5.12 -2.02 12.18
N GLU A 25 -6.20 -1.39 11.72
CA GLU A 25 -7.41 -2.09 11.27
C GLU A 25 -7.17 -2.86 9.97
N ALA A 26 -6.39 -2.30 9.04
CA ALA A 26 -5.98 -2.98 7.81
C ALA A 26 -5.17 -4.25 8.12
N ASN A 27 -4.19 -4.14 9.00
CA ASN A 27 -3.35 -5.26 9.41
C ASN A 27 -4.15 -6.33 10.15
N ALA A 28 -5.09 -5.93 11.01
CA ALA A 28 -5.99 -6.85 11.70
C ALA A 28 -6.91 -7.60 10.72
N GLU A 29 -7.44 -6.93 9.71
CA GLU A 29 -8.26 -7.56 8.68
C GLU A 29 -7.47 -8.56 7.82
N LEU A 30 -6.25 -8.19 7.41
CA LEU A 30 -5.36 -9.08 6.66
C LEU A 30 -4.99 -10.31 7.48
N LEU A 31 -4.68 -10.12 8.77
CA LEU A 31 -4.39 -11.22 9.70
C LEU A 31 -5.62 -12.13 9.88
N ALA A 32 -6.81 -11.56 10.08
CA ALA A 32 -8.05 -12.30 10.20
C ALA A 32 -8.42 -13.07 8.92
N SER A 33 -7.95 -12.59 7.77
CA SER A 33 -8.10 -13.26 6.47
C SER A 33 -7.06 -14.37 6.24
N GLY A 34 -6.15 -14.59 7.19
CA GLY A 34 -5.14 -15.65 7.15
C GLY A 34 -3.82 -15.25 6.49
N MET A 35 -3.53 -13.95 6.33
CA MET A 35 -2.24 -13.49 5.84
C MET A 35 -1.16 -13.72 6.89
N THR A 36 0.03 -14.13 6.48
CA THR A 36 1.14 -14.32 7.42
C THR A 36 1.65 -13.00 7.99
N GLN A 37 2.12 -13.03 9.24
CA GLN A 37 2.71 -11.86 9.89
C GLN A 37 3.89 -11.28 9.09
N GLY A 38 4.73 -12.13 8.47
CA GLY A 38 5.84 -11.65 7.63
C GLY A 38 5.39 -10.89 6.37
N SER A 39 4.23 -11.25 5.81
CA SER A 39 3.61 -10.49 4.70
C SER A 39 3.01 -9.17 5.18
N ILE A 40 2.44 -9.15 6.38
CA ILE A 40 1.92 -7.91 7.00
C ILE A 40 3.07 -6.96 7.35
N ASP A 41 4.15 -7.47 7.96
CA ASP A 41 5.30 -6.69 8.38
C ASP A 41 6.01 -6.01 7.19
N GLY A 42 6.10 -6.69 6.04
CA GLY A 42 6.68 -6.05 4.85
C GLY A 42 5.73 -5.07 4.15
N LEU A 43 4.41 -5.25 4.23
CA LEU A 43 3.45 -4.21 3.82
C LEU A 43 3.56 -2.96 4.72
N ASP A 44 3.65 -3.16 6.03
CA ASP A 44 3.88 -2.10 7.01
C ASP A 44 5.22 -1.37 6.77
N ALA A 45 6.28 -2.11 6.47
CA ALA A 45 7.58 -1.52 6.12
C ALA A 45 7.51 -0.66 4.84
N LEU A 46 6.73 -1.08 3.83
CA LEU A 46 6.48 -0.26 2.65
C LEU A 46 5.69 1.00 3.00
N SER A 47 4.63 0.91 3.81
CA SER A 47 3.87 2.08 4.26
C SER A 47 4.78 3.09 4.95
N LYS A 48 5.59 2.63 5.92
CA LYS A 48 6.56 3.46 6.65
C LYS A 48 7.61 4.08 5.72
N LYS A 49 8.11 3.34 4.72
CA LYS A 49 9.05 3.87 3.71
C LYS A 49 8.42 5.02 2.93
N PHE A 50 7.16 4.89 2.54
CA PHE A 50 6.45 5.96 1.84
C PHE A 50 6.23 7.18 2.75
N ALA A 51 5.66 6.95 3.95
CA ALA A 51 5.33 7.99 4.91
C ALA A 51 6.56 8.82 5.36
N THR A 52 7.73 8.19 5.44
CA THR A 52 8.98 8.88 5.83
C THR A 52 9.73 9.48 4.64
N GLY A 53 9.74 8.81 3.49
CA GLY A 53 10.50 9.24 2.31
C GLY A 53 9.80 10.31 1.47
N PHE A 54 8.49 10.20 1.28
CA PHE A 54 7.73 11.12 0.43
C PHE A 54 7.78 12.58 0.90
N PRO A 55 7.63 12.88 2.21
CA PRO A 55 7.71 14.27 2.70
C PRO A 55 9.04 14.96 2.44
N LEU A 56 10.13 14.20 2.26
CA LEU A 56 11.46 14.71 2.01
C LEU A 56 11.64 15.16 0.55
N VAL A 57 10.90 14.56 -0.37
CA VAL A 57 11.03 14.81 -1.82
C VAL A 57 9.88 15.62 -2.40
N LYS A 58 8.73 15.72 -1.71
CA LYS A 58 7.47 16.29 -2.24
C LYS A 58 7.55 17.70 -2.83
N SER A 59 8.56 18.49 -2.45
CA SER A 59 8.75 19.86 -2.96
C SER A 59 9.55 19.92 -4.25
N ASP A 60 10.17 18.82 -4.67
CA ASP A 60 10.95 18.68 -5.90
C ASP A 60 10.29 17.64 -6.79
N LYS A 61 9.91 18.06 -8.01
CA LYS A 61 9.19 17.21 -8.95
C LYS A 61 10.04 16.02 -9.42
N GLU A 62 11.30 16.25 -9.77
CA GLU A 62 12.17 15.20 -10.30
C GLU A 62 12.49 14.17 -9.21
N ALA A 63 12.79 14.65 -8.00
CA ALA A 63 13.02 13.78 -6.85
C ALA A 63 11.76 12.99 -6.47
N THR A 64 10.58 13.63 -6.53
CA THR A 64 9.29 12.97 -6.29
C THR A 64 9.01 11.87 -7.31
N ASP A 65 9.17 12.17 -8.60
CA ASP A 65 8.92 11.21 -9.68
C ASP A 65 9.86 10.00 -9.56
N LYS A 66 11.13 10.25 -9.26
CA LYS A 66 12.12 9.19 -9.00
C LYS A 66 11.75 8.35 -7.77
N PHE A 67 11.39 8.99 -6.66
CA PHE A 67 10.98 8.29 -5.44
C PHE A 67 9.76 7.40 -5.68
N ILE A 68 8.74 7.90 -6.38
CA ILE A 68 7.54 7.13 -6.71
C ILE A 68 7.89 5.93 -7.60
N ALA A 69 8.73 6.11 -8.62
CA ALA A 69 9.15 5.03 -9.50
C ALA A 69 9.91 3.92 -8.75
N GLU A 70 10.83 4.30 -7.85
CA GLU A 70 11.57 3.35 -7.02
C GLU A 70 10.66 2.64 -6.02
N PHE A 71 9.79 3.39 -5.34
CA PHE A 71 8.81 2.84 -4.40
C PHE A 71 7.89 1.83 -5.07
N ARG A 72 7.39 2.14 -6.28
CA ARG A 72 6.57 1.23 -7.07
C ARG A 72 7.31 -0.06 -7.39
N ARG A 73 8.54 0.04 -7.91
CA ARG A 73 9.36 -1.13 -8.25
C ARG A 73 9.56 -2.03 -7.03
N ASP A 74 9.87 -1.44 -5.88
CA ASP A 74 10.12 -2.18 -4.65
C ASP A 74 8.84 -2.85 -4.13
N SER A 75 7.70 -2.14 -4.18
CA SER A 75 6.39 -2.67 -3.80
C SER A 75 5.97 -3.85 -4.69
N GLU A 76 6.09 -3.70 -6.02
CA GLU A 76 5.78 -4.78 -6.96
C GLU A 76 6.68 -6.01 -6.76
N LYS A 77 7.97 -5.79 -6.49
CA LYS A 77 8.91 -6.87 -6.18
C LYS A 77 8.49 -7.61 -4.91
N TYR A 78 8.14 -6.88 -3.87
CA TYR A 78 7.69 -7.45 -2.61
C TYR A 78 6.41 -8.27 -2.77
N ILE A 79 5.37 -7.68 -3.38
CA ILE A 79 4.09 -8.35 -3.64
C ILE A 79 4.31 -9.64 -4.42
N LYS A 80 5.18 -9.64 -5.45
CA LYS A 80 5.50 -10.86 -6.21
C LYS A 80 6.17 -11.95 -5.36
N SER A 81 7.00 -11.54 -4.40
CA SER A 81 7.73 -12.43 -3.50
C SER A 81 6.90 -13.02 -2.36
N MET A 82 5.72 -12.45 -2.07
CA MET A 82 4.81 -12.99 -1.07
C MET A 82 4.40 -14.44 -1.39
N PRO A 83 4.08 -15.26 -0.36
CA PRO A 83 3.45 -16.56 -0.54
C PRO A 83 2.19 -16.48 -1.42
N ALA A 84 1.90 -17.54 -2.17
CA ALA A 84 0.75 -17.56 -3.10
C ALA A 84 -0.60 -17.31 -2.40
N ASN A 85 -0.77 -17.86 -1.19
CA ASN A 85 -1.93 -17.61 -0.34
C ASN A 85 -2.04 -16.12 0.02
N ASP A 86 -0.96 -15.53 0.53
CA ASP A 86 -0.92 -14.13 0.96
C ASP A 86 -1.15 -13.16 -0.19
N LYS A 87 -0.63 -13.46 -1.40
CA LYS A 87 -0.95 -12.69 -2.62
C LYS A 87 -2.44 -12.70 -2.94
N THR A 88 -3.08 -13.85 -2.77
CA THR A 88 -4.52 -14.00 -3.01
C THR A 88 -5.33 -13.20 -1.99
N ILE A 89 -4.96 -13.29 -0.71
CA ILE A 89 -5.57 -12.52 0.38
C ILE A 89 -5.40 -11.02 0.12
N TYR A 90 -4.19 -10.58 -0.22
CA TYR A 90 -3.91 -9.19 -0.57
C TYR A 90 -4.75 -8.72 -1.75
N SER A 91 -4.83 -9.50 -2.84
CA SER A 91 -5.66 -9.15 -4.00
C SER A 91 -7.15 -9.06 -3.66
N ASN A 92 -7.66 -9.97 -2.83
CA ASN A 92 -9.05 -9.95 -2.38
C ASN A 92 -9.34 -8.74 -1.47
N TYR A 93 -8.38 -8.40 -0.60
CA TYR A 93 -8.45 -7.19 0.22
C TYR A 93 -8.53 -5.94 -0.66
N LEU A 94 -7.67 -5.82 -1.68
CA LEU A 94 -7.71 -4.68 -2.62
C LEU A 94 -9.07 -4.57 -3.30
N LYS A 95 -9.59 -5.67 -3.86
CA LYS A 95 -10.92 -5.70 -4.52
C LYS A 95 -12.06 -5.32 -3.57
N LYS A 96 -12.04 -5.83 -2.33
CA LYS A 96 -13.07 -5.55 -1.33
C LYS A 96 -13.17 -4.06 -1.00
N HIS A 97 -12.02 -3.38 -0.99
CA HIS A 97 -11.91 -1.95 -0.65
C HIS A 97 -11.86 -1.04 -1.89
N GLY A 98 -12.02 -1.59 -3.11
CA GLY A 98 -12.00 -0.82 -4.36
C GLY A 98 -10.63 -0.22 -4.69
N LEU A 99 -9.55 -0.92 -4.34
CA LEU A 99 -8.15 -0.50 -4.44
C LEU A 99 -7.38 -1.22 -5.56
N ASP A 100 -8.05 -2.03 -6.38
CA ASP A 100 -7.45 -2.86 -7.43
C ASP A 100 -7.22 -2.15 -8.77
#